data_AF-A0A831M2A8-F1
#
_entry.id   AF-A0A831M2A8-F1
#
_cell.length_a   1.000
_cell.length_b   1.000
_cell.length_c   1.000
_cell.angle_alpha   90.00
_cell.angle_beta   90.00
_cell.angle_gamma   90.00
#
_symmetry.space_group_name_H-M   'P 1'
#
loop_
_entity.id
_entity.type
_entity.pdbx_description
1 polymer ?
#
loop_
_entity_poly.entity_id
_entity_poly.type
_entity_poly.pdbx_seq_one_letter_code
_entity_poly.pdbx_strand_id
1 'polypeptide(L)'
;MRALLIDPRTGGISGDMLTAALADLTGSAAPLERLSAAIAALPGCAEFSVRLEEADGGVRAGRLAFKVREKPAGSDGDLAAALAEVA
;
A
#
# COMPACT_ATOMS: atom_id res chain seq x y z
N MET A 1 20.69 18.68 9.68
CA MET A 1 20.22 17.29 9.45
C MET A 1 19.14 17.01 10.49
N ARG A 2 17.90 16.65 10.11
CA ARG A 2 16.83 16.30 11.06
C ARG A 2 16.75 14.77 11.11
N ALA A 3 16.92 14.18 12.30
CA ALA A 3 16.78 12.73 12.49
C ALA A 3 15.34 12.42 12.90
N LEU A 4 14.65 11.57 12.13
CA LEU A 4 13.35 11.02 12.50
C LEU A 4 13.58 9.69 13.20
N LEU A 5 13.29 9.62 14.50
CA LEU A 5 13.28 8.38 15.25
C LEU A 5 11.88 7.78 15.20
N ILE A 6 11.75 6.62 14.56
CA ILE A 6 10.50 5.85 14.54
C ILE A 6 10.72 4.62 15.42
N ASP A 7 10.09 4.61 16.60
CA ASP A 7 9.98 3.40 17.43
C ASP A 7 8.59 2.77 17.24
N PRO A 8 8.45 1.77 16.35
CA PRO A 8 7.17 1.14 16.08
C PRO A 8 6.66 0.30 17.26
N ARG A 9 7.53 -0.07 18.22
CA ARG A 9 7.17 -0.96 19.33
C ARG A 9 6.34 -0.26 20.41
N THR A 10 6.51 1.05 20.56
CA THR A 10 5.91 1.83 21.66
C THR A 10 4.67 2.61 21.24
N GLY A 11 4.56 2.99 19.95
CA GLY A 11 3.45 3.82 19.46
C GLY A 11 2.43 3.13 18.57
N GLY A 12 2.71 1.91 18.06
CA GLY A 12 1.86 1.26 17.07
C GLY A 12 1.77 2.07 15.78
N ILE A 13 2.82 2.03 14.95
CA ILE A 13 2.80 2.66 13.63
C ILE A 13 2.29 1.66 12.59
N SER A 14 1.32 2.05 11.78
CA SER A 14 0.89 1.27 10.63
C SER A 14 1.88 1.44 9.46
N GLY A 15 1.97 0.44 8.59
CA GLY A 15 2.96 0.45 7.49
C GLY A 15 2.77 1.61 6.51
N ASP A 16 1.54 2.08 6.33
CA ASP A 16 1.21 3.24 5.50
C ASP A 16 1.71 4.56 6.11
N MET A 17 1.63 4.73 7.43
CA MET A 17 2.19 5.90 8.13
C MET A 17 3.70 5.97 7.99
N LEU A 18 4.40 4.83 8.16
CA LEU A 18 5.84 4.75 7.94
C LEU A 18 6.19 5.13 6.49
N THR A 19 5.42 4.62 5.54
CA THR A 19 5.68 4.85 4.12
C THR A 19 5.40 6.30 3.70
N ALA A 20 4.35 6.92 4.24
CA ALA A 20 4.07 8.35 4.07
C ALA A 20 5.23 9.21 4.62
N ALA A 21 5.71 8.91 5.83
CA ALA A 21 6.83 9.61 6.44
C ALA A 21 8.13 9.47 5.63
N LEU A 22 8.41 8.28 5.08
CA LEU A 22 9.57 8.07 4.21
C LEU A 22 9.45 8.83 2.89
N ALA A 23 8.26 8.87 2.28
CA ALA A 23 8.03 9.62 1.05
C ALA A 23 8.23 11.14 1.27
N ASP A 24 7.75 11.66 2.41
CA ASP A 24 7.93 13.06 2.81
C ASP A 24 9.41 13.39 3.08
N LEU A 25 10.10 12.56 3.89
CA LEU A 25 11.52 12.75 4.21
C LEU A 25 12.44 12.71 2.99
N THR A 26 12.11 11.88 1.99
CA THR A 26 12.92 11.71 0.78
C THR A 26 12.48 12.61 -0.37
N GLY A 27 11.32 13.26 -0.25
CA GLY A 27 10.69 14.04 -1.33
C GLY A 27 10.36 13.20 -2.57
N SER A 28 10.18 11.89 -2.42
CA SER A 28 10.01 10.98 -3.56
C SER A 28 8.90 9.95 -3.34
N ALA A 29 7.95 9.93 -4.27
CA ALA A 29 6.91 8.90 -4.36
C ALA A 29 7.29 7.73 -5.29
N ALA A 30 8.46 7.78 -5.95
CA ALA A 30 8.84 6.77 -6.94
C ALA A 30 8.84 5.31 -6.42
N PRO A 31 9.25 5.01 -5.17
CA PRO A 31 9.09 3.65 -4.62
C PRO A 31 7.63 3.20 -4.53
N LEU A 32 6.72 4.11 -4.16
CA LEU A 32 5.28 3.83 -4.07
C LEU A 32 4.67 3.57 -5.44
N GLU A 33 5.07 4.35 -6.45
CA GLU A 33 4.63 4.16 -7.84
C GLU A 33 5.05 2.78 -8.38
N ARG A 34 6.31 2.37 -8.13
CA ARG A 34 6.80 1.03 -8.51
C ARG A 34 6.03 -0.08 -7.81
N LEU A 35 5.78 0.07 -6.50
CA LEU A 35 4.95 -0.88 -5.75
C LEU A 35 3.53 -0.95 -6.31
N SER A 36 2.94 0.21 -6.62
CA SER A 36 1.60 0.29 -7.21
C SER A 36 1.52 -0.40 -8.56
N ALA A 37 2.52 -0.23 -9.42
CA ALA A 37 2.59 -0.90 -10.71
C ALA A 37 2.73 -2.43 -10.55
N ALA A 38 3.56 -2.89 -9.60
CA ALA A 38 3.75 -4.30 -9.34
C ALA A 38 2.46 -4.98 -8.84
N ILE A 39 1.72 -4.34 -7.93
CA ILE A 39 0.45 -4.87 -7.42
C ILE A 39 -0.64 -4.83 -8.51
N ALA A 40 -0.71 -3.75 -9.28
CA ALA A 40 -1.67 -3.64 -10.38
C ALA A 40 -1.48 -4.72 -11.47
N ALA A 41 -0.26 -5.25 -11.62
CA ALA A 41 0.05 -6.33 -12.55
C ALA A 41 -0.37 -7.73 -12.05
N LEU A 42 -0.82 -7.88 -10.81
CA LEU A 42 -1.21 -9.18 -10.28
C LEU A 42 -2.49 -9.70 -10.96
N PRO A 43 -2.58 -11.01 -11.30
CA PRO A 43 -3.70 -11.58 -12.05
C PRO A 43 -5.09 -11.30 -11.46
N GLY A 44 -5.21 -11.27 -10.13
CA GLY A 44 -6.45 -11.00 -9.40
C GLY A 44 -6.75 -9.51 -9.15
N CYS A 45 -5.82 -8.61 -9.48
CA CYS A 45 -6.03 -7.19 -9.31
C CYS A 45 -6.85 -6.61 -10.47
N ALA A 46 -8.01 -6.02 -10.17
CA ALA A 46 -8.79 -5.25 -11.14
C ALA A 46 -8.38 -3.77 -11.15
N GLU A 47 -8.07 -3.21 -9.98
CA GLU A 47 -7.61 -1.83 -9.83
C GLU A 47 -6.73 -1.73 -8.57
N PHE A 48 -5.55 -1.12 -8.70
CA PHE A 48 -4.74 -0.73 -7.56
C PHE A 48 -4.13 0.65 -7.79
N SER A 49 -4.27 1.54 -6.82
CA SER A 49 -3.53 2.81 -6.80
C SER A 49 -3.17 3.23 -5.38
N VAL A 50 -2.02 3.90 -5.27
CA VAL A 50 -1.56 4.56 -4.06
C VAL A 50 -1.33 6.02 -4.40
N ARG A 51 -1.87 6.92 -3.58
CA ARG A 51 -1.66 8.36 -3.69
C ARG A 51 -1.16 8.91 -2.36
N LEU A 52 -0.15 9.77 -2.42
CA LEU A 52 0.24 10.58 -1.28
C LEU A 52 -0.62 11.84 -1.28
N GLU A 53 -1.47 11.95 -0.27
CA GLU A 53 -2.35 13.08 -0.05
C GLU A 53 -1.87 13.85 1.18
N GLU A 54 -2.25 15.12 1.27
CA GLU A 54 -1.99 15.92 2.46
C GLU A 54 -3.23 15.85 3.36
N ALA A 55 -3.02 15.53 4.64
CA ALA A 55 -4.05 15.59 5.66
C ALA A 55 -3.79 16.79 6.58
N ASP A 56 -4.84 17.57 6.85
CA ASP A 56 -4.81 18.67 7.81
C ASP A 56 -5.88 18.46 8.88
N GLY A 57 -5.42 18.16 10.09
CA GLY A 57 -6.24 18.04 11.31
C GLY A 57 -5.73 18.94 12.45
N GLY A 58 -5.04 20.04 12.11
CA GLY A 58 -4.29 20.89 13.05
C GLY A 58 -2.77 20.73 12.96
N VAL A 59 -2.30 19.68 12.29
CA VAL A 59 -0.92 19.48 11.84
C VAL A 59 -0.98 18.93 10.42
N ARG A 60 -0.22 19.53 9.49
CA ARG A 60 -0.11 19.03 8.11
C ARG A 60 0.80 17.81 8.09
N ALA A 61 0.31 16.72 7.53
CA ALA A 61 1.05 15.48 7.39
C ALA A 61 0.68 14.77 6.09
N GLY A 62 1.63 14.02 5.52
CA GLY A 62 1.35 13.12 4.42
C GLY A 62 0.51 11.93 4.88
N ARG A 63 -0.48 11.56 4.07
CA ARG A 63 -1.33 10.38 4.24
C ARG A 63 -1.32 9.57 2.95
N LEU A 64 -1.26 8.25 3.06
CA LEU A 64 -1.47 7.38 1.90
C LEU A 64 -2.96 7.07 1.72
N ALA A 65 -3.46 7.32 0.51
CA ALA A 65 -4.77 6.90 0.06
C ALA A 65 -4.61 5.71 -0.89
N PHE A 66 -5.26 4.60 -0.53
CA PHE A 66 -5.25 3.37 -1.31
C PHE A 66 -6.59 3.17 -1.99
N LYS A 67 -6.55 2.65 -3.21
CA LYS A 67 -7.73 2.08 -3.87
C LYS A 67 -7.37 0.69 -4.32
N VAL A 68 -8.15 -0.29 -3.88
CA VAL A 68 -7.98 -1.70 -4.23
C VAL A 68 -9.32 -2.22 -4.74
N ARG A 69 -9.29 -2.87 -5.89
CA ARG A 69 -10.40 -3.65 -6.41
C ARG A 69 -9.85 -4.96 -6.92
N GLU A 70 -10.40 -6.04 -6.42
CA GLU A 70 -10.07 -7.38 -6.87
C GLU A 70 -11.05 -7.79 -7.96
N LYS A 71 -10.58 -8.65 -8.87
CA LYS A 71 -11.50 -9.37 -9.75
C LYS A 71 -12.31 -10.33 -8.88
N PRO A 72 -13.59 -10.57 -9.21
CA PRO A 72 -14.32 -11.65 -8.57
C PRO A 72 -13.51 -12.94 -8.74
N ALA A 73 -13.31 -13.68 -7.66
CA ALA A 73 -13.02 -15.10 -7.81
C ALA A 73 -14.18 -15.70 -8.61
N GLY A 74 -13.91 -16.54 -9.61
CA GLY A 74 -15.01 -17.21 -10.31
C GLY A 74 -15.79 -18.12 -9.34
N SER A 75 -16.80 -18.81 -9.85
CA SER A 75 -17.61 -19.74 -9.06
C SER A 75 -16.74 -20.76 -8.32
N ASP A 76 -17.21 -21.31 -7.20
CA ASP A 76 -16.51 -22.26 -6.30
C ASP A 76 -15.66 -23.37 -6.97
N GLY A 77 -15.94 -23.74 -8.22
CA GLY A 77 -15.08 -24.61 -9.03
C GLY A 77 -13.65 -24.07 -9.29
N ASP A 78 -13.46 -22.76 -9.30
CA ASP A 78 -12.14 -22.12 -9.50
C ASP A 78 -11.21 -22.30 -8.30
N LEU A 79 -11.75 -22.38 -7.08
CA LEU A 79 -10.93 -22.62 -5.89
C LEU A 79 -10.40 -24.06 -5.86
N ALA A 80 -11.25 -25.03 -6.23
CA ALA A 80 -10.84 -26.44 -6.32
C ALA A 80 -9.78 -26.65 -7.43
N ALA A 81 -9.94 -25.98 -8.57
CA ALA A 81 -8.95 -26.01 -9.65
C ALA A 81 -7.63 -25.34 -9.24
N ALA A 82 -7.68 -24.16 -8.61
CA ALA A 82 -6.48 -23.47 -8.13
C ALA A 82 -5.73 -24.25 -7.04
N LEU A 83 -6.45 -24.93 -6.13
CA LEU A 83 -5.82 -25.79 -5.11
C LEU A 83 -5.12 -27.01 -5.72
N ALA A 84 -5.61 -27.53 -6.85
CA ALA A 84 -4.98 -28.65 -7.55
C ALA A 84 -3.68 -28.27 -8.27
N GLU A 85 -3.50 -26.99 -8.66
CA GLU A 85 -2.25 -26.52 -9.29
C GLU A 85 -1.09 -26.36 -8.29
N VAL A 86 -1.38 -26.29 -6.99
CA VAL A 86 -0.37 -26.06 -5.93
C VAL A 86 -0.13 -27.30 -5.05
N ALA A 87 -0.86 -28.41 -5.31
CA ALA A 87 -0.70 -29.70 -4.63
C ALA A 87 0.31 -30.60 -5.33
#